data_AF-A0A1Q2YDW1-F1
#
_entry.id   AF-A0A1Q2YDW1-F1
#
_cell.length_a   1.000
_cell.length_b   1.000
_cell.length_c   1.000
_cell.angle_alpha   90.00
_cell.angle_beta   90.00
_cell.angle_gamma   90.00
#
_symmetry.space_group_name_H-M   'P 1'
#
loop_
_entity.id
_entity.type
_entity.pdbx_description
1 polymer ?
#
loop_
_entity_poly.entity_id
_entity_poly.type
_entity_poly.pdbx_seq_one_letter_code
_entity_poly.pdbx_strand_id
1 'polypeptide(L)'
;MEGARVWKRDDFKTEEELLAQIQADIDAIPKTDLIVEDVGYDPVQNPKQDFMTDRETDLVSQHLKRTIELLVDAVFNEAKTAAKLAGSTEEYLNEPLKVRWVEAYFPWTAPSWEIEVWWKGEWLECCGCGDVQKLVLDNSRLGNSIAWAFGIGLDRIAMLLFGIPDIRLFWSLDKRFINQFKQNRISIFKPYSKYPGSVRDISFWLPKDNEGQYLKLHENDLMEIVRENAGDLVESVKLVDEFTHPNTGKHSQTYRVNYQSMDRNITNDEVNLMNEETREELVQKYGVQLR
;
A
#
# COMPACT_ATOMS: atom_id res chain seq x y z
N MET A 1 -1.98 8.66 -3.64
CA MET A 1 -1.59 9.94 -4.28
C MET A 1 -0.67 9.57 -5.43
N GLU A 2 -0.81 10.25 -6.54
CA GLU A 2 -0.08 9.92 -7.76
C GLU A 2 0.56 11.20 -8.28
N GLY A 3 1.75 11.07 -8.86
CA GLY A 3 2.46 12.16 -9.49
C GLY A 3 3.03 11.72 -10.81
N ALA A 4 3.06 12.63 -11.78
CA ALA A 4 3.69 12.39 -13.07
C ALA A 4 4.28 13.70 -13.61
N ARG A 5 5.33 13.57 -14.41
CA ARG A 5 5.89 14.66 -15.20
C ARG A 5 5.98 14.20 -16.64
N VAL A 6 5.56 15.08 -17.55
CA VAL A 6 5.54 14.82 -18.99
C VAL A 6 6.30 15.93 -19.68
N TRP A 7 7.21 15.57 -20.57
CA TRP A 7 7.85 16.46 -21.52
C TRP A 7 7.41 16.07 -22.93
N LYS A 8 6.71 16.97 -23.62
CA LYS A 8 6.34 16.75 -25.02
C LYS A 8 7.52 17.12 -25.90
N ARG A 9 7.95 16.22 -26.77
CA ARG A 9 9.06 16.50 -27.68
C ARG A 9 8.71 17.64 -28.66
N ASP A 10 7.44 17.80 -29.01
CA ASP A 10 6.94 18.88 -29.88
C ASP A 10 7.13 20.29 -29.30
N ASP A 11 7.36 20.42 -28.00
CA ASP A 11 7.60 21.71 -27.35
C ASP A 11 9.06 22.20 -27.56
N PHE A 12 9.93 21.36 -28.15
CA PHE A 12 11.35 21.62 -28.35
C PHE A 12 11.73 21.50 -29.83
N LYS A 13 12.65 22.34 -30.30
CA LYS A 13 13.09 22.30 -31.71
C LYS A 13 14.08 21.18 -31.96
N THR A 14 14.80 20.75 -30.93
CA THR A 14 15.84 19.72 -31.00
C THR A 14 15.82 18.86 -29.75
N GLU A 15 16.38 17.65 -29.84
CA GLU A 15 16.60 16.78 -28.68
C GLU A 15 17.48 17.44 -27.62
N GLU A 16 18.53 18.17 -28.01
CA GLU A 16 19.40 18.87 -27.04
C GLU A 16 18.66 19.95 -26.25
N GLU A 17 17.70 20.66 -26.86
CA GLU A 17 16.86 21.62 -26.12
C GLU A 17 15.98 20.91 -25.07
N LEU A 18 15.42 19.74 -25.40
CA LEU A 18 14.66 18.92 -24.46
C LEU A 18 15.55 18.43 -23.31
N LEU A 19 16.71 17.84 -23.62
CA LEU A 19 17.63 17.33 -22.61
C LEU A 19 18.14 18.45 -21.69
N ALA A 20 18.44 19.63 -22.23
CA ALA A 20 18.82 20.80 -21.45
C ALA A 20 17.69 21.26 -20.52
N GLN A 21 16.42 21.19 -20.96
CA GLN A 21 15.29 21.51 -20.12
C GLN A 21 15.11 20.49 -18.98
N ILE A 22 15.26 19.19 -19.24
CA ILE A 22 15.16 18.16 -18.19
C ILE A 22 16.29 18.34 -17.17
N GLN A 23 17.52 18.64 -17.62
CA GLN A 23 18.63 18.94 -16.72
C GLN A 23 18.35 20.19 -15.86
N ALA A 24 17.81 21.25 -16.46
CA ALA A 24 17.41 22.44 -15.71
C ALA A 24 16.31 22.14 -14.68
N ASP A 25 15.35 21.27 -15.02
CA ASP A 25 14.31 20.80 -14.10
C ASP A 25 14.94 20.01 -12.93
N ILE A 26 15.94 19.14 -13.19
CA ILE A 26 16.70 18.41 -12.16
C ILE A 26 17.46 19.38 -11.23
N ASP A 27 18.19 20.34 -11.82
CA ASP A 27 19.01 21.30 -11.08
C ASP A 27 18.16 22.22 -10.18
N ALA A 28 16.89 22.42 -10.55
CA ALA A 28 15.93 23.18 -9.77
C ALA A 28 15.40 22.42 -8.54
N ILE A 29 15.56 21.10 -8.47
CA ILE A 29 15.12 20.28 -7.32
C ILE A 29 16.03 20.58 -6.12
N PRO A 30 15.47 21.02 -4.97
CA PRO A 30 16.25 21.23 -3.76
C PRO A 30 17.10 20.01 -3.36
N LYS A 31 18.30 20.27 -2.84
CA LYS A 31 19.15 19.22 -2.28
C LYS A 31 18.59 18.76 -0.93
N THR A 32 18.69 17.47 -0.67
CA THR A 32 18.28 16.82 0.58
C THR A 32 19.50 16.29 1.30
N ASP A 33 19.39 16.08 2.61
CA ASP A 33 20.43 15.46 3.44
C ASP A 33 20.24 13.93 3.55
N LEU A 34 19.48 13.33 2.63
CA LEU A 34 19.26 11.89 2.57
C LEU A 34 20.57 11.15 2.28
N ILE A 35 20.78 10.05 2.97
CA ILE A 35 21.77 9.04 2.57
C ILE A 35 21.07 8.14 1.56
N VAL A 36 21.45 8.26 0.29
CA VAL A 36 20.82 7.52 -0.83
C VAL A 36 21.71 6.35 -1.24
N GLU A 37 21.16 5.14 -1.17
CA GLU A 37 21.72 3.94 -1.78
C GLU A 37 21.05 3.71 -3.15
N ASP A 38 21.74 4.07 -4.23
CA ASP A 38 21.30 3.84 -5.60
C ASP A 38 22.37 3.04 -6.36
N VAL A 39 22.01 1.82 -6.75
CA VAL A 39 22.91 0.93 -7.51
C VAL A 39 22.77 1.11 -9.02
N GLY A 40 21.94 2.05 -9.47
CA GLY A 40 21.59 2.22 -10.88
C GLY A 40 20.46 1.28 -11.28
N TYR A 41 20.46 0.85 -12.55
CA TYR A 41 19.55 -0.18 -13.04
C TYR A 41 20.28 -1.20 -13.90
N ASP A 42 19.86 -2.46 -13.83
CA ASP A 42 20.35 -3.55 -14.68
C ASP A 42 19.65 -3.47 -16.05
N PRO A 43 20.37 -3.20 -17.16
CA PRO A 43 19.77 -3.08 -18.48
C PRO A 43 19.07 -4.35 -18.98
N VAL A 44 19.35 -5.51 -18.37
CA VAL A 44 18.73 -6.79 -18.72
C VAL A 44 17.45 -7.02 -17.93
N GLN A 45 17.46 -6.76 -16.62
CA GLN A 45 16.31 -7.01 -15.75
C GLN A 45 15.32 -5.83 -15.73
N ASN A 46 15.82 -4.62 -15.93
CA ASN A 46 15.08 -3.38 -15.88
C ASN A 46 15.40 -2.51 -17.12
N PRO A 47 15.06 -3.01 -18.32
CA PRO A 47 15.50 -2.39 -19.56
C PRO A 47 14.87 -1.02 -19.76
N LYS A 48 15.61 -0.14 -20.44
CA LYS A 48 15.04 1.05 -21.05
C LYS A 48 14.02 0.67 -22.13
N GLN A 49 13.19 1.63 -22.52
CA GLN A 49 12.27 1.46 -23.64
C GLN A 49 12.91 1.85 -24.97
N ASP A 50 12.59 1.13 -26.05
CA ASP A 50 13.19 1.32 -27.38
C ASP A 50 13.00 2.74 -27.97
N PHE A 51 11.91 3.43 -27.59
CA PHE A 51 11.59 4.76 -28.09
C PHE A 51 12.33 5.89 -27.35
N MET A 52 13.12 5.55 -26.34
CA MET A 52 13.93 6.49 -25.55
C MET A 52 15.42 6.30 -25.83
N THR A 53 16.13 7.41 -26.00
CA THR A 53 17.60 7.41 -26.04
C THR A 53 18.16 7.17 -24.64
N ASP A 54 19.41 6.70 -24.54
CA ASP A 54 20.03 6.44 -23.24
C ASP A 54 20.11 7.71 -22.38
N ARG A 55 20.31 8.86 -23.02
CA ARG A 55 20.34 10.18 -22.37
C ARG A 55 18.96 10.62 -21.89
N GLU A 56 17.91 10.35 -22.68
CA GLU A 56 16.52 10.60 -22.24
C GLU A 56 16.20 9.75 -21.01
N THR A 57 16.48 8.44 -21.05
CA THR A 57 16.23 7.54 -19.91
C THR A 57 16.99 7.97 -18.67
N ASP A 58 18.28 8.28 -18.79
CA ASP A 58 19.11 8.71 -17.67
C ASP A 58 18.56 9.98 -17.00
N LEU A 59 18.29 11.03 -17.77
CA LEU A 59 17.79 12.30 -17.22
C LEU A 59 16.36 12.19 -16.67
N VAL A 60 15.46 11.47 -17.35
CA VAL A 60 14.08 11.26 -16.86
C VAL A 60 14.10 10.48 -15.55
N SER A 61 14.92 9.43 -15.46
CA SER A 61 15.09 8.62 -14.25
C SER A 61 15.70 9.41 -13.10
N GLN A 62 16.72 10.23 -13.36
CA GLN A 62 17.30 11.12 -12.36
C GLN A 62 16.28 12.13 -11.84
N HIS A 63 15.53 12.78 -12.74
CA HIS A 63 14.49 13.71 -12.34
C HIS A 63 13.42 13.03 -11.47
N LEU A 64 12.98 11.84 -11.85
CA LEU A 64 12.03 11.03 -11.09
C LEU A 64 12.56 10.77 -9.66
N LYS A 65 13.76 10.18 -9.57
CA LYS A 65 14.34 9.78 -8.29
C LYS A 65 14.56 10.98 -7.36
N ARG A 66 15.13 12.07 -7.88
CA ARG A 66 15.34 13.31 -7.13
C ARG A 66 14.03 13.94 -6.64
N THR A 67 12.96 13.86 -7.43
CA THR A 67 11.64 14.37 -7.04
C THR A 67 11.05 13.57 -5.86
N ILE A 68 11.13 12.24 -5.93
CA ILE A 68 10.60 11.36 -4.88
C ILE A 68 11.45 11.44 -3.61
N GLU A 69 12.78 11.53 -3.74
CA GLU A 69 13.70 11.79 -2.63
C GLU A 69 13.30 13.05 -1.86
N LEU A 70 12.99 14.15 -2.55
CA LEU A 70 12.53 15.37 -1.91
C LEU A 70 11.20 15.17 -1.17
N LEU A 71 10.26 14.43 -1.76
CA LEU A 71 8.98 14.12 -1.13
C LEU A 71 9.18 13.31 0.15
N VAL A 72 10.00 12.26 0.09
CA VAL A 72 10.33 11.39 1.23
C VAL A 72 11.04 12.19 2.32
N ASP A 73 12.04 12.99 1.97
CA ASP A 73 12.76 13.84 2.93
C ASP A 73 11.79 14.77 3.68
N ALA A 74 10.95 15.51 2.95
CA ALA A 74 10.00 16.44 3.55
C ALA A 74 9.01 15.73 4.49
N VAL A 75 8.46 14.60 4.04
CA VAL A 75 7.46 13.84 4.80
C VAL A 75 8.05 13.24 6.07
N PHE A 76 9.19 12.56 5.97
CA PHE A 76 9.77 11.84 7.10
C PHE A 76 10.50 12.77 8.08
N ASN A 77 11.03 13.92 7.64
CA ASN A 77 11.57 14.93 8.56
C ASN A 77 10.46 15.61 9.38
N GLU A 78 9.29 15.87 8.79
CA GLU A 78 8.13 16.35 9.55
C GLU A 78 7.65 15.27 10.53
N ALA A 79 7.69 13.99 10.15
CA ALA A 79 7.40 12.87 11.05
C ALA A 79 8.34 12.85 12.26
N LYS A 80 9.66 12.99 12.02
CA LYS A 80 10.67 13.06 13.08
C LYS A 80 10.38 14.21 14.03
N THR A 81 10.06 15.39 13.49
CA THR A 81 9.72 16.58 14.26
C THR A 81 8.48 16.36 15.12
N ALA A 82 7.39 15.83 14.54
CA ALA A 82 6.17 15.53 15.26
C ALA A 82 6.37 14.49 16.37
N ALA A 83 7.15 13.44 16.12
CA ALA A 83 7.48 12.43 17.12
C ALA A 83 8.29 13.01 18.30
N LYS A 84 9.29 13.85 18.02
CA LYS A 84 10.06 14.55 19.06
C LYS A 84 9.18 15.50 19.88
N LEU A 85 8.30 16.26 19.24
CA LEU A 85 7.33 17.13 19.91
C LEU A 85 6.32 16.36 20.78
N ALA A 86 6.01 15.12 20.41
CA ALA A 86 5.18 14.21 21.20
C ALA A 86 5.94 13.56 22.38
N GLY A 87 7.25 13.83 22.53
CA GLY A 87 8.08 13.33 23.62
C GLY A 87 8.84 12.03 23.32
N SER A 88 8.88 11.59 22.05
CA SER A 88 9.69 10.43 21.68
C SER A 88 11.19 10.73 21.79
N THR A 89 11.94 9.80 22.37
CA THR A 89 13.40 9.87 22.56
C THR A 89 14.16 8.82 21.77
N GLU A 90 13.49 8.19 20.79
CA GLU A 90 14.07 7.13 19.96
C GLU A 90 15.29 7.64 19.18
N GLU A 91 16.37 6.85 19.17
CA GLU A 91 17.68 7.27 18.63
C GLU A 91 17.61 7.57 17.12
N TYR A 92 16.87 6.76 16.36
CA TYR A 92 16.70 6.90 14.91
C TYR A 92 16.10 8.27 14.49
N LEU A 93 15.46 9.00 15.40
CA LEU A 93 14.93 10.34 15.14
C LEU A 93 16.05 11.39 14.96
N ASN A 94 17.27 11.09 15.42
CA ASN A 94 18.42 11.99 15.33
C ASN A 94 19.41 11.61 14.23
N GLU A 95 19.27 10.42 13.66
CA GLU A 95 20.09 9.97 12.53
C GLU A 95 19.63 10.62 11.22
N PRO A 96 20.49 10.80 10.21
CA PRO A 96 20.06 11.13 8.85
C PRO A 96 19.09 10.08 8.31
N LEU A 97 18.12 10.49 7.49
CA LEU A 97 17.26 9.54 6.79
C LEU A 97 18.07 8.77 5.76
N LYS A 98 17.88 7.44 5.72
CA LYS A 98 18.48 6.57 4.71
C LYS A 98 17.38 6.07 3.79
N VAL A 99 17.65 6.09 2.50
CA VAL A 99 16.76 5.58 1.47
C VAL A 99 17.53 4.66 0.54
N ARG A 100 16.85 3.68 -0.04
CA ARG A 100 17.41 2.85 -1.10
C ARG A 100 16.45 2.73 -2.26
N TRP A 101 17.02 2.73 -3.46
CA TRP A 101 16.30 2.43 -4.69
C TRP A 101 16.40 0.94 -4.98
N VAL A 102 15.26 0.28 -5.14
CA VAL A 102 15.16 -1.14 -5.45
C VAL A 102 14.54 -1.26 -6.83
N GLU A 103 15.11 -2.10 -7.70
CA GLU A 103 14.51 -2.37 -8.99
C GLU A 103 13.19 -3.11 -8.82
N ALA A 104 12.19 -2.71 -9.61
CA ALA A 104 10.87 -3.29 -9.60
C ALA A 104 10.38 -3.53 -11.03
N TYR A 105 9.24 -4.18 -11.16
CA TYR A 105 8.56 -4.34 -12.44
C TYR A 105 7.10 -3.91 -12.31
N PHE A 106 6.70 -2.94 -13.14
CA PHE A 106 5.31 -2.56 -13.31
C PHE A 106 4.93 -2.63 -14.80
N PRO A 107 3.76 -3.17 -15.16
CA PRO A 107 3.35 -3.28 -16.57
C PRO A 107 3.18 -1.95 -17.32
N TRP A 108 3.23 -0.81 -16.61
CA TRP A 108 2.97 0.53 -17.13
C TRP A 108 4.19 1.45 -17.10
N THR A 109 5.32 0.99 -16.55
CA THR A 109 6.57 1.75 -16.50
C THR A 109 7.79 0.87 -16.82
N ALA A 110 8.82 1.44 -17.44
CA ALA A 110 10.11 0.81 -17.68
C ALA A 110 11.17 1.88 -18.04
N PRO A 111 12.31 1.98 -17.34
CA PRO A 111 12.65 1.17 -16.16
C PRO A 111 11.76 1.54 -14.96
N SER A 112 11.75 0.68 -13.95
CA SER A 112 10.89 0.78 -12.78
C SER A 112 11.66 0.58 -11.48
N TRP A 113 11.23 1.28 -10.43
CA TRP A 113 11.83 1.21 -9.11
C TRP A 113 10.79 1.35 -8.00
N GLU A 114 11.16 0.87 -6.83
CA GLU A 114 10.56 1.24 -5.56
C GLU A 114 11.59 2.01 -4.73
N ILE A 115 11.11 3.00 -3.96
CA ILE A 115 11.92 3.63 -2.91
C ILE A 115 11.51 3.05 -1.55
N GLU A 116 12.53 2.65 -0.80
CA GLU A 116 12.37 2.23 0.58
C GLU A 116 13.09 3.17 1.53
N VAL A 117 12.50 3.40 2.71
CA VAL A 117 13.03 4.28 3.74
C VAL A 117 13.40 3.46 4.97
N TRP A 118 14.60 3.66 5.50
CA TRP A 118 14.99 3.06 6.77
C TRP A 118 14.29 3.77 7.92
N TRP A 119 13.34 3.11 8.55
CA TRP A 119 12.50 3.70 9.59
C TRP A 119 12.23 2.70 10.70
N LYS A 120 12.45 3.09 11.96
CA LYS A 120 12.23 2.24 13.14
C LYS A 120 12.94 0.87 13.08
N GLY A 121 14.11 0.81 12.45
CA GLY A 121 14.92 -0.40 12.37
C GLY A 121 14.56 -1.37 11.24
N GLU A 122 13.66 -0.98 10.34
CA GLU A 122 13.26 -1.79 9.19
C GLU A 122 13.22 -0.95 7.90
N TRP A 123 13.36 -1.63 6.75
CA TRP A 123 13.15 -1.01 5.45
C TRP A 123 11.66 -0.98 5.13
N LEU A 124 11.18 0.21 4.79
CA LEU A 124 9.79 0.45 4.47
C LEU A 124 9.64 0.91 3.03
N GLU A 125 9.06 0.04 2.22
CA GLU A 125 8.54 0.40 0.89
C GLU A 125 7.52 1.55 0.98
N CYS A 126 7.82 2.63 0.28
CA CYS A 126 7.02 3.85 0.30
C CYS A 126 6.27 4.09 -1.01
N CYS A 127 6.93 3.90 -2.14
CA CYS A 127 6.42 4.31 -3.44
C CYS A 127 7.02 3.47 -4.57
N GLY A 128 6.17 3.01 -5.48
CA GLY A 128 6.55 2.45 -6.77
C GLY A 128 6.49 3.51 -7.87
N CYS A 129 7.44 3.47 -8.79
CA CYS A 129 7.59 4.47 -9.84
C CYS A 129 8.35 3.95 -11.06
N GLY A 130 8.35 4.73 -12.14
CA GLY A 130 9.22 4.50 -13.29
C GLY A 130 8.89 5.39 -14.48
N ASP A 131 9.62 5.18 -15.57
CA ASP A 131 9.41 5.88 -16.82
C ASP A 131 8.17 5.31 -17.53
N VAL A 132 7.20 6.16 -17.88
CA VAL A 132 5.88 5.74 -18.39
C VAL A 132 6.03 4.98 -19.71
N GLN A 133 5.31 3.86 -19.84
CA GLN A 133 5.38 3.07 -21.05
C GLN A 133 4.80 3.79 -22.27
N LYS A 134 5.44 3.61 -23.44
CA LYS A 134 4.99 4.21 -24.70
C LYS A 134 3.52 3.96 -24.99
N LEU A 135 3.04 2.73 -24.77
CA LEU A 135 1.64 2.36 -25.02
C LEU A 135 0.66 3.20 -24.18
N VAL A 136 1.03 3.53 -22.94
CA VAL A 136 0.22 4.39 -22.05
C VAL A 136 0.17 5.82 -22.60
N LEU A 137 1.29 6.34 -23.06
CA LEU A 137 1.38 7.67 -23.67
C LEU A 137 0.58 7.76 -24.98
N ASP A 138 0.72 6.75 -25.86
CA ASP A 138 -0.01 6.68 -27.14
C ASP A 138 -1.52 6.67 -26.91
N ASN A 139 -2.00 5.80 -26.01
CA ASN A 139 -3.42 5.71 -25.65
C ASN A 139 -3.97 6.98 -25.00
N SER A 140 -3.09 7.79 -24.40
CA SER A 140 -3.42 9.07 -23.77
C SER A 140 -3.29 10.28 -24.71
N ARG A 141 -3.03 10.07 -26.01
CA ARG A 141 -2.78 11.13 -27.01
C ARG A 141 -1.54 11.98 -26.69
N LEU A 142 -0.54 11.35 -26.05
CA LEU A 142 0.76 11.93 -25.69
C LEU A 142 1.92 11.20 -26.37
N GLY A 143 1.67 10.54 -27.51
CA GLY A 143 2.61 9.61 -28.14
C GLY A 143 3.97 10.18 -28.56
N ASN A 144 4.10 11.51 -28.68
CA ASN A 144 5.40 12.18 -28.87
C ASN A 144 5.92 12.86 -27.58
N SER A 145 5.83 12.15 -26.45
CA SER A 145 6.29 12.63 -25.15
C SER A 145 7.17 11.58 -24.47
N ILE A 146 7.92 12.03 -23.48
CA ILE A 146 8.54 11.18 -22.46
C ILE A 146 8.02 11.60 -21.10
N ALA A 147 7.89 10.65 -20.18
CA ALA A 147 7.30 10.91 -18.88
C ALA A 147 7.78 9.92 -17.84
N TRP A 148 7.71 10.32 -16.58
CA TRP A 148 7.77 9.40 -15.44
C TRP A 148 6.48 9.51 -14.64
N ALA A 149 6.16 8.46 -13.89
CA ALA A 149 5.06 8.44 -12.94
C ALA A 149 5.45 7.72 -11.64
N PHE A 150 4.77 8.08 -10.56
CA PHE A 150 4.89 7.41 -9.27
C PHE A 150 3.54 7.29 -8.57
N GLY A 151 3.40 6.23 -7.77
CA GLY A 151 2.23 5.97 -6.93
C GLY A 151 2.65 5.79 -5.48
N ILE A 152 2.01 6.56 -4.59
CA ILE A 152 2.31 6.52 -3.15
C ILE A 152 1.06 6.14 -2.35
N GLY A 153 1.22 5.15 -1.46
CA GLY A 153 0.19 4.65 -0.56
C GLY A 153 -0.04 5.62 0.61
N LEU A 154 -1.02 6.52 0.47
CA LEU A 154 -1.31 7.56 1.46
C LEU A 154 -1.65 6.97 2.83
N ASP A 155 -2.45 5.91 2.87
CA ASP A 155 -2.87 5.25 4.11
C ASP A 155 -1.68 4.70 4.89
N ARG A 156 -0.76 4.01 4.20
CA ARG A 156 0.46 3.44 4.82
C ARG A 156 1.32 4.55 5.41
N ILE A 157 1.55 5.61 4.63
CA ILE A 157 2.33 6.77 5.08
C ILE A 157 1.63 7.46 6.25
N ALA A 158 0.33 7.74 6.15
CA ALA A 158 -0.42 8.36 7.22
C ALA A 158 -0.40 7.51 8.49
N MET A 159 -0.56 6.19 8.40
CA MET A 159 -0.45 5.30 9.56
C MET A 159 0.89 5.43 10.27
N LEU A 160 1.97 5.54 9.52
CA LEU A 160 3.31 5.68 10.08
C LEU A 160 3.57 7.06 10.66
N LEU A 161 3.22 8.13 9.91
CA LEU A 161 3.45 9.52 10.30
C LEU A 161 2.65 9.90 11.53
N PHE A 162 1.38 9.50 11.56
CA PHE A 162 0.45 9.83 12.62
C PHE A 162 0.41 8.73 13.70
N GLY A 163 1.14 7.63 13.56
CA GLY A 163 1.11 6.52 14.54
C GLY A 163 -0.28 5.88 14.68
N ILE A 164 -1.03 5.78 13.58
CA ILE A 164 -2.36 5.21 13.54
C ILE A 164 -2.22 3.68 13.42
N PRO A 165 -2.74 2.90 14.38
CA PRO A 165 -2.48 1.47 14.46
C PRO A 165 -3.36 0.61 13.55
N ASP A 166 -4.42 1.18 12.99
CA ASP A 166 -5.44 0.45 12.22
C ASP A 166 -5.99 1.34 11.10
N ILE A 167 -5.94 0.83 9.86
CA ILE A 167 -6.40 1.56 8.67
C ILE A 167 -7.90 1.90 8.72
N ARG A 168 -8.71 1.10 9.45
CA ARG A 168 -10.16 1.34 9.61
C ARG A 168 -10.45 2.66 10.30
N LEU A 169 -9.50 3.21 11.07
CA LEU A 169 -9.66 4.53 11.69
C LEU A 169 -9.81 5.65 10.66
N PHE A 170 -9.26 5.53 9.45
CA PHE A 170 -9.48 6.55 8.40
C PHE A 170 -10.93 6.66 7.94
N TRP A 171 -11.73 5.61 8.18
CA TRP A 171 -13.14 5.54 7.83
C TRP A 171 -14.06 5.78 9.03
N SER A 172 -13.48 5.97 10.23
CA SER A 172 -14.23 6.26 11.45
C SER A 172 -14.86 7.65 11.40
N LEU A 173 -16.11 7.74 11.89
CA LEU A 173 -16.81 9.02 12.07
C LEU A 173 -16.67 9.53 13.52
N ASP A 174 -15.84 8.87 14.34
CA ASP A 174 -15.62 9.23 15.73
C ASP A 174 -14.88 10.56 15.86
N LYS A 175 -15.54 11.52 16.50
CA LYS A 175 -14.96 12.84 16.80
C LYS A 175 -13.69 12.75 17.64
N ARG A 176 -13.50 11.70 18.44
CA ARG A 176 -12.27 11.44 19.22
C ARG A 176 -11.07 11.14 18.34
N PHE A 177 -11.28 10.57 17.15
CA PHE A 177 -10.25 10.39 16.13
C PHE A 177 -10.08 11.68 15.31
N ILE A 178 -11.16 12.16 14.70
CA ILE A 178 -11.14 13.29 13.75
C ILE A 178 -10.52 14.55 14.39
N ASN A 179 -10.89 14.86 15.64
CA ASN A 179 -10.44 16.10 16.30
C ASN A 179 -8.95 16.08 16.70
N GLN A 180 -8.23 14.97 16.53
CA GLN A 180 -6.79 14.91 16.83
C GLN A 180 -5.94 15.56 15.74
N PHE A 181 -6.46 15.63 14.51
CA PHE A 181 -5.71 16.06 13.34
C PHE A 181 -6.08 17.48 12.92
N LYS A 182 -5.10 18.23 12.42
CA LYS A 182 -5.29 19.57 11.88
C LYS A 182 -4.54 19.71 10.56
N GLN A 183 -5.10 20.51 9.66
CA GLN A 183 -4.44 20.81 8.39
C GLN A 183 -3.03 21.37 8.63
N ASN A 184 -2.07 20.93 7.81
CA ASN A 184 -0.66 21.34 7.83
C ASN A 184 0.06 21.08 9.16
N ARG A 185 -0.36 20.06 9.91
CA ARG A 185 0.33 19.63 11.14
C ARG A 185 0.33 18.12 11.26
N ILE A 186 1.52 17.52 11.33
CA ILE A 186 1.63 16.11 11.73
C ILE A 186 1.49 16.02 13.25
N SER A 187 0.60 15.15 13.70
CA SER A 187 0.32 14.94 15.12
C SER A 187 0.26 13.45 15.41
N ILE A 188 0.98 12.99 16.43
CA ILE A 188 0.91 11.58 16.83
C ILE A 188 -0.46 11.30 17.43
N PHE A 189 -1.15 10.33 16.84
CA PHE A 189 -2.41 9.79 17.28
C PHE A 189 -2.29 9.30 18.72
N LYS A 190 -3.24 9.70 19.54
CA LYS A 190 -3.40 9.25 20.92
C LYS A 190 -4.53 8.22 20.94
N PRO A 191 -4.22 6.94 21.21
CA PRO A 191 -5.23 5.92 21.34
C PRO A 191 -6.27 6.29 22.39
N TYR A 192 -7.53 6.08 22.06
CA TYR A 192 -8.64 6.12 23.02
C TYR A 192 -9.10 4.69 23.30
N SER A 193 -9.80 4.49 24.44
CA SER A 193 -10.26 3.17 24.85
C SER A 193 -11.03 2.49 23.71
N LYS A 194 -10.53 1.33 23.28
CA LYS A 194 -11.24 0.46 22.34
C LYS A 194 -12.46 -0.14 23.04
N TYR A 195 -13.49 -0.43 22.27
CA TYR A 195 -14.62 -1.23 22.72
C TYR A 195 -14.21 -2.72 22.71
N PRO A 196 -14.73 -3.55 23.64
CA PRO A 196 -14.41 -4.97 23.66
C PRO A 196 -14.85 -5.62 22.34
N GLY A 197 -13.96 -6.43 21.76
CA GLY A 197 -14.27 -7.25 20.59
C GLY A 197 -15.05 -8.51 20.96
N SER A 198 -15.63 -9.16 19.97
CA SER A 198 -16.33 -10.44 20.08
C SER A 198 -15.84 -11.39 19.00
N VAL A 199 -15.53 -12.62 19.37
CA VAL A 199 -14.93 -13.61 18.46
C VAL A 199 -15.98 -14.66 18.10
N ARG A 200 -16.02 -15.07 16.82
CA ARG A 200 -16.79 -16.22 16.35
C ARG A 200 -15.90 -17.11 15.49
N ASP A 201 -16.07 -18.43 15.65
CA ASP A 201 -15.41 -19.40 14.79
C ASP A 201 -16.44 -19.96 13.81
N ILE A 202 -16.11 -19.98 12.53
CA ILE A 202 -16.93 -20.55 11.46
C ILE A 202 -16.21 -21.80 10.95
N SER A 203 -16.82 -22.96 11.18
CA SER A 203 -16.33 -24.26 10.73
C SER A 203 -17.21 -24.80 9.62
N PHE A 204 -16.60 -25.36 8.58
CA PHE A 204 -17.34 -26.04 7.51
C PHE A 204 -16.51 -27.12 6.83
N TRP A 205 -17.20 -28.10 6.25
CA TRP A 205 -16.64 -29.08 5.35
C TRP A 205 -16.56 -28.52 3.93
N LEU A 206 -15.43 -28.74 3.27
CA LEU A 206 -15.21 -28.31 1.90
C LEU A 206 -15.93 -29.22 0.91
N PRO A 207 -16.55 -28.66 -0.13
CA PRO A 207 -17.07 -29.44 -1.23
C PRO A 207 -15.93 -29.94 -2.12
N LYS A 208 -16.26 -30.91 -2.97
CA LYS A 208 -15.37 -31.38 -4.04
C LYS A 208 -15.82 -30.83 -5.37
N ASP A 209 -14.88 -30.50 -6.24
CA ASP A 209 -15.15 -30.18 -7.63
C ASP A 209 -15.47 -31.43 -8.47
N ASN A 210 -15.71 -31.22 -9.77
CA ASN A 210 -16.02 -32.29 -10.71
C ASN A 210 -14.88 -33.31 -10.90
N GLU A 211 -13.65 -32.95 -10.51
CA GLU A 211 -12.45 -33.79 -10.59
C GLU A 211 -12.16 -34.49 -9.24
N GLY A 212 -12.99 -34.23 -8.21
CA GLY A 212 -12.88 -34.82 -6.88
C GLY A 212 -11.88 -34.12 -5.95
N GLN A 213 -11.35 -32.96 -6.34
CA GLN A 213 -10.46 -32.14 -5.50
C GLN A 213 -11.27 -31.26 -4.56
N TYR A 214 -10.76 -31.03 -3.35
CA TYR A 214 -11.42 -30.13 -2.40
C TYR A 214 -11.25 -28.68 -2.84
N LEU A 215 -12.37 -27.95 -2.90
CA LEU A 215 -12.36 -26.50 -3.06
C LEU A 215 -11.86 -25.87 -1.75
N LYS A 216 -10.54 -25.67 -1.63
CA LYS A 216 -9.96 -24.95 -0.50
C LYS A 216 -10.29 -23.47 -0.63
N LEU A 217 -10.90 -22.91 0.41
CA LEU A 217 -11.07 -21.46 0.50
C LEU A 217 -9.79 -20.84 1.03
N HIS A 218 -9.47 -19.66 0.52
CA HIS A 218 -8.42 -18.80 1.02
C HIS A 218 -9.01 -17.81 2.04
N GLU A 219 -8.19 -17.25 2.93
CA GLU A 219 -8.63 -16.24 3.91
C GLU A 219 -9.33 -15.05 3.25
N ASN A 220 -8.88 -14.66 2.05
CA ASN A 220 -9.47 -13.57 1.28
C ASN A 220 -10.91 -13.86 0.81
N ASP A 221 -11.24 -15.11 0.49
CA ASP A 221 -12.59 -15.51 0.06
C ASP A 221 -13.60 -15.31 1.20
N LEU A 222 -13.21 -15.71 2.42
CA LEU A 222 -14.02 -15.47 3.60
C LEU A 222 -14.04 -14.00 4.00
N MET A 223 -12.89 -13.30 3.88
CA MET A 223 -12.80 -11.88 4.22
C MET A 223 -13.74 -11.04 3.36
N GLU A 224 -13.92 -11.39 2.08
CA GLU A 224 -14.88 -10.74 1.19
C GLU A 224 -16.30 -10.84 1.76
N ILE A 225 -16.82 -12.06 1.98
CA ILE A 225 -18.17 -12.29 2.52
C ILE A 225 -18.35 -11.63 3.89
N VAL A 226 -17.35 -11.78 4.78
CA VAL A 226 -17.45 -11.19 6.12
C VAL A 226 -17.49 -9.67 6.05
N ARG A 227 -16.73 -9.04 5.13
CA ARG A 227 -16.79 -7.59 4.92
C ARG A 227 -18.11 -7.13 4.30
N GLU A 228 -18.71 -7.91 3.40
CA GLU A 228 -20.02 -7.61 2.83
C GLU A 228 -21.11 -7.56 3.92
N ASN A 229 -21.06 -8.49 4.87
CA ASN A 229 -22.06 -8.60 5.94
C ASN A 229 -21.76 -7.72 7.17
N ALA A 230 -20.48 -7.55 7.54
CA ALA A 230 -20.08 -6.87 8.79
C ALA A 230 -19.38 -5.52 8.59
N GLY A 231 -19.03 -5.14 7.36
CA GLY A 231 -18.37 -3.87 7.04
C GLY A 231 -17.09 -3.64 7.87
N ASP A 232 -17.00 -2.47 8.52
CA ASP A 232 -15.84 -2.10 9.34
C ASP A 232 -15.84 -2.74 10.75
N LEU A 233 -16.89 -3.50 11.11
CA LEU A 233 -16.95 -4.19 12.39
C LEU A 233 -16.05 -5.42 12.42
N VAL A 234 -15.66 -5.99 11.28
CA VAL A 234 -14.64 -7.04 11.25
C VAL A 234 -13.24 -6.45 11.34
N GLU A 235 -12.47 -6.90 12.33
CA GLU A 235 -11.05 -6.57 12.49
C GLU A 235 -10.16 -7.53 11.72
N SER A 236 -10.46 -8.82 11.78
CA SER A 236 -9.67 -9.83 11.11
C SER A 236 -10.44 -11.12 10.90
N VAL A 237 -10.12 -11.81 9.80
CA VAL A 237 -10.48 -13.20 9.56
C VAL A 237 -9.18 -13.99 9.44
N LYS A 238 -9.06 -15.11 10.16
CA LYS A 238 -7.86 -15.95 10.15
C LYS A 238 -8.23 -17.42 10.10
N LEU A 239 -7.55 -18.20 9.26
CA LEU A 239 -7.61 -19.65 9.30
C LEU A 239 -6.92 -20.12 10.59
N VAL A 240 -7.65 -20.84 11.44
CA VAL A 240 -7.13 -21.32 12.74
C VAL A 240 -7.00 -22.83 12.84
N ASP A 241 -7.69 -23.57 11.96
CA ASP A 241 -7.61 -25.04 11.93
C ASP A 241 -7.95 -25.60 10.54
N GLU A 242 -7.22 -26.63 10.13
CA GLU A 242 -7.55 -27.51 9.01
C GLU A 242 -7.58 -28.95 9.50
N PHE A 243 -8.65 -29.69 9.19
CA PHE A 243 -8.85 -31.04 9.69
C PHE A 243 -9.37 -31.98 8.60
N THR A 244 -8.90 -33.22 8.61
CA THR A 244 -9.41 -34.29 7.73
C THR A 244 -10.02 -35.40 8.58
N HIS A 245 -11.29 -35.68 8.38
CA HIS A 245 -12.01 -36.68 9.14
C HIS A 245 -11.54 -38.10 8.75
N PRO A 246 -11.05 -38.92 9.70
CA PRO A 246 -10.35 -40.18 9.38
C PRO A 246 -11.24 -41.21 8.66
N ASN A 247 -12.52 -41.30 9.04
CA ASN A 247 -13.42 -42.33 8.48
C ASN A 247 -14.14 -41.91 7.19
N THR A 248 -14.36 -40.61 6.98
CA THR A 248 -15.15 -40.10 5.84
C THR A 248 -14.27 -39.44 4.78
N GLY A 249 -12.99 -39.17 5.12
CA GLY A 249 -12.06 -38.42 4.29
C GLY A 249 -12.42 -36.95 4.11
N LYS A 250 -13.53 -36.45 4.69
CA LYS A 250 -13.96 -35.06 4.54
C LYS A 250 -12.92 -34.09 5.11
N HIS A 251 -12.64 -33.02 4.37
CA HIS A 251 -11.74 -31.95 4.80
C HIS A 251 -12.56 -30.75 5.30
N SER A 252 -12.17 -30.17 6.44
CA SER A 252 -12.79 -28.98 7.02
C SER A 252 -11.78 -27.88 7.25
N GLN A 253 -12.23 -26.64 7.13
CA GLN A 253 -11.51 -25.45 7.56
C GLN A 253 -12.29 -24.75 8.67
N THR A 254 -11.59 -24.20 9.66
CA THR A 254 -12.15 -23.34 10.69
C THR A 254 -11.50 -21.99 10.63
N TYR A 255 -12.31 -20.96 10.45
CA TYR A 255 -11.86 -19.57 10.45
C TYR A 255 -12.36 -18.84 11.68
N ARG A 256 -11.48 -18.06 12.29
CA ARG A 256 -11.78 -17.16 13.39
C ARG A 256 -12.05 -15.76 12.87
N VAL A 257 -13.25 -15.26 13.12
CA VAL A 257 -13.67 -13.90 12.82
C VAL A 257 -13.65 -13.09 14.10
N ASN A 258 -12.90 -12.00 14.09
CA ASN A 258 -12.83 -11.05 15.20
C ASN A 258 -13.64 -9.80 14.84
N TYR A 259 -14.73 -9.56 15.57
CA TYR A 259 -15.56 -8.38 15.44
C TYR A 259 -15.13 -7.36 16.49
N GLN A 260 -14.72 -6.17 16.07
CA GLN A 260 -14.42 -5.06 16.95
C GLN A 260 -14.69 -3.74 16.23
N SER A 261 -15.62 -2.95 16.79
CA SER A 261 -15.88 -1.59 16.33
C SER A 261 -14.87 -0.61 16.92
N MET A 262 -14.50 0.40 16.13
CA MET A 262 -13.67 1.52 16.58
C MET A 262 -14.47 2.61 17.30
N ASP A 263 -15.80 2.64 17.10
CA ASP A 263 -16.62 3.83 17.41
C ASP A 263 -17.73 3.54 18.42
N ARG A 264 -18.10 2.27 18.64
CA ARG A 264 -19.17 1.89 19.58
C ARG A 264 -18.99 0.50 20.20
N ASN A 265 -19.79 0.21 21.23
CA ASN A 265 -19.99 -1.17 21.66
C ASN A 265 -20.75 -1.96 20.60
N ILE A 266 -20.37 -3.23 20.44
CA ILE A 266 -21.10 -4.23 19.65
C ILE A 266 -21.76 -5.23 20.60
N THR A 267 -23.01 -5.57 20.32
CA THR A 267 -23.76 -6.55 21.10
C THR A 267 -23.54 -7.96 20.56
N ASN A 268 -23.76 -8.98 21.39
CA ASN A 268 -23.68 -10.36 20.92
C ASN A 268 -24.75 -10.68 19.87
N ASP A 269 -25.94 -10.09 19.98
CA ASP A 269 -27.04 -10.34 19.05
C ASP A 269 -26.72 -9.80 17.65
N GLU A 270 -26.16 -8.59 17.55
CA GLU A 270 -25.67 -8.03 16.29
C GLU A 270 -24.58 -8.92 15.68
N VAL A 271 -23.59 -9.34 16.49
CA VAL A 271 -22.49 -10.20 16.01
C VAL A 271 -23.00 -11.55 15.54
N ASN A 272 -23.96 -12.14 16.25
CA ASN A 272 -24.56 -13.42 15.87
C ASN A 272 -25.34 -13.32 14.56
N LEU A 273 -26.07 -12.22 14.34
CA LEU A 273 -26.80 -11.98 13.11
C LEU A 273 -25.84 -11.91 11.90
N MET A 274 -24.83 -11.04 11.96
CA MET A 274 -23.84 -10.90 10.88
C MET A 274 -23.07 -12.20 10.62
N ASN A 275 -22.74 -12.94 11.68
CA ASN A 275 -22.06 -14.22 11.57
C ASN A 275 -22.95 -15.31 10.94
N GLU A 276 -24.27 -15.28 11.18
CA GLU A 276 -25.20 -16.21 10.54
C GLU A 276 -25.41 -15.85 9.06
N GLU A 277 -25.57 -14.58 8.72
CA GLU A 277 -25.62 -14.10 7.32
C GLU A 277 -24.36 -14.55 6.55
N THR A 278 -23.18 -14.37 7.15
CA THR A 278 -21.92 -14.87 6.60
C THR A 278 -21.94 -16.39 6.38
N ARG A 279 -22.46 -17.16 7.35
CA ARG A 279 -22.55 -18.64 7.27
C ARG A 279 -23.49 -19.07 6.15
N GLU A 280 -24.64 -18.42 6.00
CA GLU A 280 -25.60 -18.68 4.93
C GLU A 280 -25.00 -18.38 3.55
N GLU A 281 -24.33 -17.24 3.42
CA GLU A 281 -23.70 -16.83 2.17
C GLU A 281 -22.53 -17.75 1.77
N LEU A 282 -21.74 -18.23 2.74
CA LEU A 282 -20.70 -19.23 2.47
C LEU A 282 -21.28 -20.52 1.87
N VAL A 283 -22.42 -20.99 2.41
CA VAL A 283 -23.11 -22.17 1.88
C VAL A 283 -23.62 -21.90 0.46
N GLN A 284 -24.19 -20.71 0.21
CA GLN A 284 -24.74 -20.36 -1.11
C GLN A 284 -23.66 -20.17 -2.18
N LYS A 285 -22.59 -19.41 -1.87
CA LYS A 285 -21.54 -19.03 -2.82
C LYS A 285 -20.56 -20.17 -3.10
N TYR A 286 -20.18 -20.90 -2.05
CA TYR A 286 -19.13 -21.93 -2.16
C TYR A 286 -19.65 -23.36 -1.99
N GLY A 287 -20.92 -23.59 -1.64
CA GLY A 287 -21.46 -24.94 -1.48
C GLY A 287 -20.86 -25.71 -0.30
N VAL A 288 -20.28 -25.01 0.69
CA VAL A 288 -19.72 -25.62 1.89
C VAL A 288 -20.81 -26.21 2.78
N GLN A 289 -20.46 -27.18 3.63
CA GLN A 289 -21.38 -27.73 4.63
C GLN A 289 -20.94 -27.30 6.03
N LEU A 290 -21.73 -26.45 6.70
CA LEU A 290 -21.43 -25.97 8.05
C LEU A 290 -21.25 -27.12 9.06
N ARG A 291 -20.32 -26.93 10.01
CA ARG A 291 -19.91 -27.90 11.04
C ARG A 291 -20.03 -27.30 12.44
#